data_AF-A0AAU0PRX3-F1
#
_entry.id   AF-A0AAU0PRX3-F1
#
_cell.length_a   1.000
_cell.length_b   1.000
_cell.length_c   1.000
_cell.angle_alpha   90.00
_cell.angle_beta   90.00
_cell.angle_gamma   90.00
#
_symmetry.space_group_name_H-M   'P 1'
#
loop_
_entity.id
_entity.type
_entity.pdbx_description
1 polymer ?
#
loop_
_entity_poly.entity_id
_entity_poly.type
_entity_poly.pdbx_seq_one_letter_code
_entity_poly.pdbx_strand_id
1 'polypeptide(L)'
;MSKAKFRLEKVLDIICDIEFIMDSNSLKITQAVENRILKPAIRMNLVRIAEQFSKLKDENEFKILDSFSSKDLKGISAVRNYIAHDYDSTDDNIIEDVIRHNLPELKNIIEELLKNS
;
A
#
# COMPACT_ATOMS: atom_id res chain seq x y z
N MET A 1 -14.49 18.26 3.42
CA MET A 1 -13.66 17.04 3.58
C MET A 1 -12.24 17.49 3.86
N SER A 2 -11.59 17.00 4.92
CA SER A 2 -10.18 17.36 5.19
C SER A 2 -9.29 16.75 4.11
N LYS A 3 -8.17 17.43 3.78
CA LYS A 3 -7.20 16.91 2.80
C LYS A 3 -6.68 15.54 3.26
N ALA A 4 -6.38 15.41 4.54
CA ALA A 4 -5.98 14.15 5.14
C ALA A 4 -6.99 13.01 4.92
N LYS A 5 -8.29 13.24 5.16
CA LYS A 5 -9.36 12.26 4.94
C LYS A 5 -9.43 11.83 3.48
N PHE A 6 -9.35 12.79 2.55
CA PHE A 6 -9.29 12.50 1.11
C PHE A 6 -8.08 11.63 0.73
N ARG A 7 -6.90 11.87 1.31
CA ARG A 7 -5.71 11.04 1.05
C ARG A 7 -5.89 9.61 1.56
N LEU A 8 -6.47 9.45 2.75
CA LEU A 8 -6.76 8.15 3.34
C LEU A 8 -7.80 7.36 2.53
N GLU A 9 -8.88 8.00 2.09
CA GLU A 9 -9.87 7.40 1.18
C GLU A 9 -9.20 6.95 -0.14
N LYS A 10 -8.28 7.75 -0.69
CA LYS A 10 -7.51 7.36 -1.87
C LYS A 10 -6.63 6.14 -1.61
N VAL A 11 -6.05 5.99 -0.42
CA VAL A 11 -5.30 4.78 -0.06
C VAL A 11 -6.23 3.57 -0.02
N LEU A 12 -7.42 3.70 0.57
CA LEU A 12 -8.42 2.61 0.57
C LEU A 12 -8.82 2.21 -0.85
N ASP A 13 -9.11 3.18 -1.73
CA ASP A 13 -9.42 2.90 -3.14
C ASP A 13 -8.31 2.06 -3.79
N ILE A 14 -7.05 2.41 -3.54
CA ILE A 14 -5.88 1.69 -4.10
C ILE A 14 -5.73 0.28 -3.51
N ILE A 15 -6.02 0.11 -2.21
CA ILE A 15 -6.01 -1.23 -1.59
C ILE A 15 -7.11 -2.10 -2.22
N CYS A 16 -8.32 -1.55 -2.40
CA CYS A 16 -9.41 -2.23 -3.09
C CYS A 16 -9.05 -2.57 -4.55
N ASP A 17 -8.31 -1.71 -5.25
CA ASP A 17 -7.79 -2.02 -6.60
C ASP A 17 -6.87 -3.25 -6.56
N ILE A 18 -5.99 -3.37 -5.55
CA ILE A 18 -5.10 -4.54 -5.39
C ILE A 18 -5.92 -5.79 -5.07
N GLU A 19 -6.87 -5.72 -4.13
CA GLU A 19 -7.77 -6.83 -3.79
C GLU A 19 -8.57 -7.29 -5.03
N PHE A 20 -9.11 -6.35 -5.80
CA PHE A 20 -9.82 -6.65 -7.05
C PHE A 20 -8.91 -7.32 -8.08
N ILE A 21 -7.68 -6.84 -8.25
CA ILE A 21 -6.70 -7.47 -9.13
C ILE A 21 -6.49 -8.92 -8.70
N MET A 22 -6.33 -9.17 -7.40
CA MET A 22 -6.11 -10.50 -6.83
C MET A 22 -7.32 -11.42 -7.01
N ASP A 23 -8.53 -10.95 -6.74
CA ASP A 23 -9.77 -11.73 -6.81
C ASP A 23 -10.23 -11.99 -8.25
N SER A 24 -9.88 -11.10 -9.19
CA SER A 24 -10.25 -11.21 -10.61
C SER A 24 -9.45 -12.27 -11.37
N ASN A 25 -8.52 -12.95 -10.71
CA ASN A 25 -7.72 -14.00 -11.29
C ASN A 25 -7.72 -15.25 -10.39
N SER A 26 -7.60 -16.44 -10.97
CA SER A 26 -7.56 -17.69 -10.20
C SER A 26 -6.18 -18.01 -9.60
N LEU A 27 -5.25 -17.06 -9.57
CA LEU A 27 -3.87 -17.28 -9.13
C LEU A 27 -3.74 -17.01 -7.63
N LYS A 28 -2.86 -17.78 -6.99
CA LYS A 28 -2.43 -17.50 -5.61
C LYS A 28 -1.55 -16.25 -5.59
N ILE A 29 -1.42 -15.61 -4.42
CA ILE A 29 -0.53 -14.45 -4.22
C ILE A 29 0.88 -14.72 -4.75
N THR A 30 1.47 -15.88 -4.39
CA THR A 30 2.79 -16.34 -4.86
C THR A 30 2.91 -16.32 -6.39
N GLN A 31 1.84 -16.66 -7.11
CA GLN A 31 1.81 -16.69 -8.57
C GLN A 31 1.52 -15.31 -9.18
N ALA A 32 0.75 -14.48 -8.48
CA ALA A 32 0.42 -13.13 -8.93
C ALA A 32 1.64 -12.20 -8.87
N VAL A 33 2.49 -12.33 -7.84
CA VAL A 33 3.72 -11.55 -7.69
C VAL A 33 4.80 -11.93 -8.71
N GLU A 34 4.70 -13.10 -9.35
CA GLU A 34 5.56 -13.54 -10.45
C GLU A 34 4.93 -13.30 -11.84
N ASN A 35 3.63 -12.97 -11.90
CA ASN A 35 2.91 -12.85 -13.16
C ASN A 35 3.30 -11.56 -13.90
N ARG A 36 3.69 -11.68 -15.18
CA ARG A 36 4.14 -10.56 -16.03
C ARG A 36 3.16 -9.38 -16.19
N ILE A 37 1.88 -9.57 -15.90
CA ILE A 37 0.84 -8.52 -15.94
C ILE A 37 0.49 -8.06 -14.52
N LEU A 38 0.27 -8.99 -13.60
CA LEU A 38 -0.22 -8.65 -12.25
C LEU A 38 0.89 -8.04 -11.39
N LYS A 39 2.12 -8.56 -11.49
CA LYS A 39 3.30 -8.03 -10.78
C LYS A 39 3.47 -6.52 -10.97
N PRO A 40 3.56 -5.96 -12.20
CA PRO A 40 3.69 -4.53 -12.38
C PRO A 40 2.44 -3.76 -11.93
N ALA A 41 1.23 -4.32 -12.10
CA ALA A 41 0.00 -3.67 -11.66
C ALA A 41 -0.06 -3.52 -10.12
N ILE A 42 0.27 -4.58 -9.39
CA ILE A 42 0.35 -4.58 -7.93
C ILE A 42 1.45 -3.60 -7.46
N ARG A 43 2.66 -3.71 -8.02
CA ARG A 43 3.79 -2.83 -7.68
C ARG A 43 3.43 -1.36 -7.91
N MET A 44 2.78 -1.02 -9.03
CA MET A 44 2.33 0.35 -9.29
C MET A 44 1.34 0.85 -8.23
N ASN A 45 0.39 0.02 -7.81
CA ASN A 45 -0.55 0.39 -6.74
C ASN A 45 0.16 0.59 -5.39
N LEU A 46 1.15 -0.23 -5.04
CA LEU A 46 1.98 0.00 -3.85
C LEU A 46 2.75 1.33 -3.90
N VAL A 47 3.27 1.72 -5.08
CA VAL A 47 3.88 3.05 -5.28
C VAL A 47 2.85 4.17 -5.07
N ARG A 48 1.63 4.02 -5.61
CA ARG A 48 0.53 5.00 -5.44
C ARG A 48 0.14 5.17 -3.96
N ILE A 49 0.17 4.09 -3.16
CA ILE A 49 -0.04 4.18 -1.70
C ILE A 49 1.07 5.03 -1.08
N ALA A 50 2.33 4.72 -1.37
CA ALA A 50 3.47 5.49 -0.86
C ALA A 50 3.39 6.98 -1.24
N GLU A 51 2.87 7.32 -2.42
CA GLU A 51 2.59 8.71 -2.84
C GLU A 51 1.57 9.44 -1.98
N GLN A 52 0.49 8.78 -1.55
CA GLN A 52 -0.46 9.45 -0.67
C GLN A 52 0.18 9.73 0.70
N PHE A 53 1.00 8.82 1.22
CA PHE A 53 1.74 9.05 2.46
C PHE A 53 2.80 10.14 2.34
N SER A 54 3.52 10.24 1.22
CA SER A 54 4.40 11.40 0.96
C SER A 54 3.61 12.71 0.97
N LYS A 55 2.45 12.75 0.31
CA LYS A 55 1.59 13.95 0.27
C LYS A 55 1.06 14.33 1.66
N LEU A 56 0.66 13.37 2.48
CA LEU A 56 0.27 13.63 3.88
C LEU A 56 1.42 14.30 4.67
N LYS A 57 2.66 13.84 4.45
CA LYS A 57 3.85 14.44 5.07
C LYS A 57 4.10 15.86 4.55
N ASP A 58 4.04 16.07 3.24
CA ASP A 58 4.26 17.37 2.61
C ASP A 58 3.17 18.40 2.99
N GLU A 59 1.95 17.91 3.23
CA GLU A 59 0.80 18.69 3.69
C GLU A 59 0.81 18.93 5.22
N ASN A 60 1.83 18.45 5.95
CA ASN A 60 1.99 18.54 7.41
C ASN A 60 0.84 17.92 8.21
N GLU A 61 0.23 16.84 7.70
CA GLU A 61 -0.87 16.12 8.35
C GLU A 61 -0.36 15.18 9.48
N PHE A 62 0.47 15.71 10.38
CA PHE A 62 1.18 14.93 11.41
C PHE A 62 0.24 14.22 12.37
N LYS A 63 -0.91 14.81 12.71
CA LYS A 63 -1.90 14.18 13.59
C LYS A 63 -2.42 12.86 13.03
N ILE A 64 -2.57 12.76 11.71
CA ILE A 64 -2.96 11.51 11.04
C ILE A 64 -1.77 10.57 10.98
N LEU A 65 -0.58 11.07 10.64
CA LEU A 65 0.63 10.26 10.54
C LEU A 65 1.02 9.60 11.88
N ASP A 66 0.73 10.26 13.01
CA ASP A 66 0.96 9.72 14.36
C ASP A 66 0.10 8.49 14.68
N SER A 67 -0.94 8.22 13.90
CA SER A 67 -1.76 7.01 14.02
C SER A 67 -1.10 5.77 13.41
N PHE A 68 0.02 5.93 12.70
CA PHE A 68 0.77 4.84 12.08
C PHE A 68 2.08 4.62 12.84
N SER A 69 2.53 3.37 12.95
CA SER A 69 3.79 3.10 13.61
C SER A 69 4.96 3.62 12.78
N SER A 70 6.08 3.93 13.45
CA SER A 70 7.31 4.31 12.74
C SER A 70 7.80 3.23 11.77
N LYS A 71 7.47 1.96 12.02
CA LYS A 71 7.77 0.84 11.13
C LYS A 71 6.93 0.91 9.86
N ASP A 72 5.63 1.21 9.98
CA ASP A 72 4.72 1.32 8.84
C ASP A 72 5.16 2.46 7.91
N LEU A 73 5.42 3.64 8.48
CA LEU A 73 5.84 4.81 7.71
C LEU A 73 7.17 4.57 6.98
N LYS A 74 8.12 3.89 7.63
CA LYS A 74 9.39 3.48 7.01
C LYS A 74 9.16 2.48 5.89
N GLY A 75 8.34 1.45 6.12
CA GLY A 75 8.01 0.43 5.12
C GLY A 75 7.37 1.05 3.88
N ILE A 76 6.32 1.87 4.07
CA ILE A 76 5.62 2.59 3.01
C ILE A 76 6.57 3.49 2.22
N SER A 77 7.46 4.22 2.89
CA SER A 77 8.46 5.05 2.20
C SER A 77 9.49 4.23 1.42
N ALA A 78 9.84 3.03 1.90
CA ALA A 78 10.86 2.18 1.30
C ALA A 78 10.35 1.41 0.08
N VAL A 79 9.04 1.14 -0.02
CA VAL A 79 8.39 0.43 -1.14
C VAL A 79 8.85 0.93 -2.52
N ARG A 80 8.99 2.25 -2.70
CA ARG A 80 9.45 2.80 -3.99
C ARG A 80 10.89 2.41 -4.32
N ASN A 81 11.77 2.38 -3.32
CA ASN A 81 13.16 1.99 -3.50
C ASN A 81 13.25 0.49 -3.81
N TYR A 82 12.47 -0.35 -3.11
CA TYR A 82 12.40 -1.77 -3.40
C TYR A 82 11.92 -2.02 -4.85
N ILE A 83 10.85 -1.35 -5.28
CA ILE A 83 10.29 -1.55 -6.62
C ILE A 83 11.21 -1.00 -7.73
N ALA A 84 11.89 0.12 -7.49
CA ALA A 84 12.75 0.77 -8.49
C ALA A 84 14.09 0.05 -8.69
N HIS A 85 14.56 -0.72 -7.70
CA HIS A 85 15.86 -1.38 -7.77
C HIS A 85 15.84 -2.78 -8.40
N ASP A 86 14.66 -3.27 -8.82
CA ASP A 86 14.44 -4.47 -9.64
C ASP A 86 15.36 -5.66 -9.28
N TYR A 87 15.50 -5.98 -7.99
CA TYR A 87 16.26 -7.16 -7.59
C TYR A 87 15.48 -8.43 -7.98
N ASP A 88 16.24 -9.50 -8.23
CA ASP A 88 15.79 -10.88 -8.44
C ASP A 88 14.71 -11.32 -7.42
N SER A 89 14.06 -12.46 -7.71
CA SER A 89 13.05 -13.23 -6.92
C SER A 89 12.96 -13.07 -5.38
N THR A 90 14.01 -12.62 -4.69
CA THR A 90 14.00 -12.22 -3.27
C THR A 90 13.01 -11.08 -2.98
N ASP A 91 12.83 -10.14 -3.91
CA ASP A 91 11.90 -9.01 -3.75
C ASP A 91 10.43 -9.44 -3.79
N ASP A 92 10.11 -10.53 -4.47
CA ASP A 92 8.72 -10.97 -4.64
C ASP A 92 8.13 -11.53 -3.34
N ASN A 93 8.95 -12.14 -2.49
CA ASN A 93 8.55 -12.56 -1.13
C ASN A 93 8.17 -11.36 -0.25
N ILE A 94 8.92 -10.25 -0.36
CA ILE A 94 8.62 -9.02 0.38
C ILE A 94 7.27 -8.45 -0.07
N ILE A 95 7.03 -8.42 -1.39
CA ILE A 95 5.74 -7.95 -1.94
C ILE A 95 4.59 -8.88 -1.52
N GLU A 96 4.82 -10.20 -1.50
CA GLU A 96 3.85 -11.16 -0.99
C GLU A 96 3.49 -10.90 0.47
N ASP A 97 4.49 -10.70 1.35
CA ASP A 97 4.27 -10.38 2.76
C ASP A 97 3.49 -9.07 2.92
N VAL A 98 3.81 -8.06 2.11
CA VAL A 98 3.08 -6.79 2.09
C VAL A 98 1.61 -7.00 1.76
N ILE A 99 1.30 -7.81 0.74
CA ILE A 99 -0.09 -8.09 0.33
C ILE A 99 -0.82 -8.90 1.40
N ARG A 100 -0.17 -9.92 1.99
CA ARG A 100 -0.79 -10.82 2.97
C ARG A 100 -1.03 -10.19 4.33
N HIS A 101 -0.12 -9.32 4.77
CA HIS A 101 -0.08 -8.86 6.16
C HIS A 101 -0.21 -7.35 6.26
N ASN A 102 0.63 -6.58 5.56
CA ASN A 102 0.68 -5.14 5.75
C ASN A 102 -0.51 -4.40 5.14
N LEU A 103 -0.99 -4.79 3.95
CA LEU A 103 -2.15 -4.13 3.33
C LEU A 103 -3.44 -4.33 4.13
N PRO A 104 -3.79 -5.54 4.62
CA PRO A 104 -4.95 -5.72 5.48
C PRO A 104 -4.86 -4.91 6.79
N GLU A 105 -3.69 -4.90 7.43
CA GLU A 105 -3.46 -4.09 8.64
C GLU A 105 -3.62 -2.59 8.35
N LEU A 106 -3.00 -2.10 7.28
CA LEU A 106 -3.11 -0.71 6.84
C LEU A 106 -4.56 -0.32 6.54
N LYS A 107 -5.30 -1.20 5.85
CA LYS A 107 -6.72 -1.00 5.53
C LYS A 107 -7.54 -0.84 6.82
N ASN A 108 -7.35 -1.74 7.78
CA ASN A 108 -8.07 -1.69 9.06
C ASN A 108 -7.79 -0.39 9.83
N ILE A 109 -6.52 0.03 9.94
CA ILE A 109 -6.14 1.30 10.60
C ILE A 109 -6.85 2.47 9.92
N ILE A 110 -6.84 2.52 8.58
CA ILE A 110 -7.46 3.63 7.85
C ILE A 110 -8.98 3.62 8.00
N GLU A 111 -9.62 2.47 7.91
CA GLU A 111 -11.07 2.36 8.13
C GLU A 111 -11.49 2.81 9.53
N GLU A 112 -10.72 2.45 10.56
CA GLU A 112 -10.96 2.92 11.93
C GLU A 112 -10.81 4.44 12.05
N LEU A 113 -9.75 5.01 11.45
CA LEU A 113 -9.56 6.47 11.43
C LEU A 113 -10.72 7.18 10.75
N LEU A 114 -11.22 6.65 9.62
CA LEU A 114 -12.31 7.25 8.87
C LEU A 114 -13.67 7.11 9.54
N LYS A 115 -13.90 6.03 10.31
CA LYS A 115 -15.11 5.84 11.13
C LYS A 115 -15.17 6.79 12.33
N ASN A 116 -14.01 7.11 12.90
CA ASN A 116 -13.87 7.96 14.08
C ASN A 116 -13.68 9.46 13.77
N SER A 117 -13.79 9.89 12.50
CA SER A 117 -13.51 11.28 12.06
C SER A 117 -14.60 11.97 11.25
#